data_AF-D2K001-F1
#
_entry.id   AF-D2K001-F1
#
_cell.length_a   1.000
_cell.length_b   1.000
_cell.length_c   1.000
_cell.angle_alpha   90.00
_cell.angle_beta   90.00
_cell.angle_gamma   90.00
#
_symmetry.space_group_name_H-M   'P 1'
#
loop_
_entity.id
_entity.type
_entity.pdbx_description
1 polymer ?
#
loop_
_entity_poly.entity_id
_entity_poly.type
_entity_poly.pdbx_seq_one_letter_code
_entity_poly.pdbx_strand_id
1 'polypeptide(L)'
;IGEDSYAKNSLLQQKVILMTKTIRDKAISALYRSLTPETICIADLGCSSGPNTFLVVTQLIRVIREESKSNDQQQPPPEFHVFLNDLPGNDFNAIFRSLLTEFYDDLREKNTGEDGFDPNNCFVAGVAGSFYNRLFPSKSLHFVHSSYGL
;
A
#
# COMPACT_ATOMS: atom_id res chain seq x y z
N ILE A 1 -8.87 -3.91 -20.07
CA ILE A 1 -7.38 -3.93 -20.01
C ILE A 1 -6.88 -4.47 -21.34
N GLY A 2 -6.07 -3.70 -22.08
CA GLY A 2 -5.53 -4.11 -23.40
C GLY A 2 -4.32 -5.05 -23.29
N GLU A 3 -4.03 -5.81 -24.36
CA GLU A 3 -2.87 -6.73 -24.43
C GLU A 3 -1.53 -6.03 -24.21
N ASP A 4 -1.33 -4.87 -24.84
CA ASP A 4 -0.07 -4.11 -24.74
C ASP A 4 -0.03 -3.17 -23.53
N SER A 5 -0.99 -3.27 -22.62
CA SER A 5 -1.04 -2.41 -21.44
C SER A 5 0.03 -2.80 -20.41
N TYR A 6 0.46 -1.82 -19.61
CA TYR A 6 1.37 -2.07 -18.49
C TYR A 6 0.82 -3.14 -17.52
N ALA A 7 -0.49 -3.15 -17.28
CA ALA A 7 -1.13 -4.09 -16.38
C ALA A 7 -0.88 -5.57 -16.77
N LYS A 8 -0.75 -5.87 -18.07
CA LYS A 8 -0.43 -7.24 -18.57
C LYS A 8 1.06 -7.50 -18.77
N ASN A 9 1.88 -6.45 -18.82
CA ASN A 9 3.31 -6.55 -19.17
C ASN A 9 4.26 -6.10 -18.04
N SER A 10 3.84 -6.25 -16.78
CA SER A 10 4.58 -5.74 -15.61
C SER A 10 5.14 -6.84 -14.68
N LEU A 11 5.36 -8.05 -15.22
CA LEU A 11 5.88 -9.20 -14.47
C LEU A 11 7.30 -8.98 -13.93
N LEU A 12 8.15 -8.26 -14.66
CA LEU A 12 9.51 -7.95 -14.20
C LEU A 12 9.48 -7.06 -12.95
N GLN A 13 8.67 -6.00 -12.99
CA GLN A 13 8.47 -5.08 -11.86
C GLN A 13 7.87 -5.83 -10.66
N GLN A 14 6.91 -6.73 -10.91
CA GLN A 14 6.35 -7.59 -9.87
C GLN A 14 7.44 -8.44 -9.19
N LYS A 15 8.32 -9.08 -9.98
CA LYS A 15 9.41 -9.90 -9.45
C LYS A 15 10.34 -9.09 -8.55
N VAL A 16 10.69 -7.87 -8.95
CA VAL A 16 11.55 -7.00 -8.12
C VAL A 16 10.86 -6.59 -6.82
N ILE A 17 9.57 -6.23 -6.87
CA ILE A 17 8.76 -5.95 -5.67
C ILE A 17 8.77 -7.12 -4.69
N LEU A 18 8.77 -8.36 -5.19
CA LEU A 18 8.84 -9.57 -4.38
C LEU A 18 10.26 -9.83 -3.85
N MET A 19 11.31 -9.57 -4.64
CA MET A 19 12.70 -9.70 -4.21
C MET A 19 13.07 -8.74 -3.07
N THR A 20 12.46 -7.55 -3.03
CA THR A 20 12.69 -6.55 -1.97
C THR A 20 11.79 -6.73 -0.74
N LYS A 21 10.88 -7.71 -0.75
CA LYS A 21 9.89 -7.95 0.31
C LYS A 21 10.51 -8.00 1.70
N THR A 22 11.57 -8.80 1.90
CA THR A 22 12.17 -8.97 3.24
C THR A 22 12.71 -7.66 3.82
N ILE A 23 13.28 -6.78 2.99
CA ILE A 23 13.82 -5.49 3.45
C ILE A 23 12.65 -4.56 3.79
N ARG A 24 11.61 -4.52 2.95
CA ARG A 24 10.39 -3.74 3.18
C ARG A 24 9.68 -4.16 4.46
N ASP A 25 9.47 -5.47 4.66
CA ASP A 25 8.77 -6.02 5.83
C ASP A 25 9.51 -5.67 7.12
N LYS A 26 10.85 -5.79 7.14
CA LYS A 26 11.67 -5.39 8.30
C LYS A 26 11.56 -3.90 8.59
N ALA A 27 11.56 -3.06 7.55
CA ALA A 27 11.49 -1.60 7.71
C ALA A 27 10.14 -1.16 8.30
N ILE A 28 9.02 -1.67 7.78
CA ILE A 28 7.69 -1.29 8.29
C ILE A 28 7.43 -1.86 9.69
N SER A 29 7.88 -3.09 9.96
CA SER A 29 7.80 -3.71 11.28
C SER A 29 8.57 -2.89 12.34
N ALA A 30 9.81 -2.49 12.04
CA ALA A 30 10.60 -1.64 12.93
C ALA A 30 9.95 -0.27 13.17
N LEU A 31 9.40 0.34 12.11
CA LEU A 31 8.68 1.62 12.22
C LEU A 31 7.47 1.49 13.14
N TYR A 32 6.65 0.46 12.94
CA TYR A 32 5.44 0.26 13.71
C TYR A 32 5.74 0.03 15.20
N ARG A 33 6.72 -0.82 15.52
CA ARG A 33 7.15 -1.04 16.91
C ARG A 33 7.68 0.23 17.59
N SER A 34 8.25 1.15 16.83
CA SER A 34 8.82 2.38 17.37
C SER A 34 7.79 3.47 17.63
N LEU A 35 6.73 3.55 16.81
CA LEU A 35 5.78 4.66 16.83
C LEU A 35 4.40 4.28 17.37
N THR A 36 4.01 3.02 17.19
CA THR A 36 2.67 2.48 17.53
C THR A 36 1.54 3.48 17.26
N PRO A 37 1.44 4.04 16.04
CA PRO A 37 0.49 5.11 15.77
C PRO A 37 -0.92 4.53 15.58
N GLU A 38 -1.94 5.30 15.95
CA GLU A 38 -3.35 4.94 15.71
C GLU A 38 -3.69 4.92 14.20
N THR A 39 -3.02 5.74 13.40
CA THR A 39 -3.15 5.79 11.94
C THR A 39 -1.78 5.73 11.27
N ILE A 40 -1.64 4.85 10.27
CA ILE A 40 -0.41 4.72 9.48
C ILE A 40 -0.66 5.24 8.07
N CYS A 41 0.04 6.33 7.76
CA CYS A 41 0.06 6.95 6.44
C CYS A 41 1.19 6.37 5.58
N ILE A 42 0.83 5.73 4.47
CA ILE A 42 1.73 5.07 3.52
C ILE A 42 1.61 5.77 2.18
N ALA A 43 2.73 6.10 1.53
CA ALA A 43 2.73 6.56 0.14
C ALA A 43 3.47 5.58 -0.78
N ASP A 44 2.87 5.27 -1.94
CA ASP A 44 3.52 4.58 -3.05
C ASP A 44 3.77 5.58 -4.18
N LEU A 45 5.04 5.91 -4.41
CA LEU A 45 5.47 6.92 -5.39
C LEU A 45 5.84 6.25 -6.72
N GLY A 46 5.08 6.57 -7.78
CA GLY A 46 5.16 5.90 -9.07
C GLY A 46 4.33 4.61 -9.08
N CYS A 47 3.07 4.70 -8.66
CA CYS A 47 2.21 3.53 -8.45
C CYS A 47 1.75 2.85 -9.75
N SER A 48 1.83 3.54 -10.90
CA SER A 48 1.33 3.12 -12.20
C SER A 48 -0.17 2.76 -12.16
N SER A 49 -0.65 1.96 -13.11
CA SER A 49 -2.07 1.59 -13.27
C SER A 49 -2.25 0.07 -13.45
N GLY A 50 -1.49 -0.73 -12.70
CA GLY A 50 -1.44 -2.19 -12.85
C GLY A 50 -1.63 -2.95 -11.53
N PRO A 51 -1.69 -4.29 -11.58
CA PRO A 51 -1.91 -5.12 -10.39
C PRO A 51 -0.82 -4.97 -9.32
N ASN A 52 0.36 -4.47 -9.70
CA ASN A 52 1.47 -4.22 -8.77
C ASN A 52 1.18 -3.08 -7.78
N THR A 53 0.26 -2.15 -8.10
CA THR A 53 -0.10 -1.00 -7.25
C THR A 53 -0.51 -1.44 -5.85
N PHE A 54 -1.40 -2.44 -5.74
CA PHE A 54 -1.87 -2.91 -4.43
C PHE A 54 -1.02 -4.04 -3.84
N LEU A 55 -0.17 -4.71 -4.62
CA LEU A 55 0.69 -5.78 -4.12
C LEU A 55 1.56 -5.33 -2.94
N VAL A 56 2.14 -4.14 -3.05
CA VAL A 56 3.00 -3.56 -2.00
C VAL A 56 2.16 -3.22 -0.76
N VAL A 57 1.05 -2.52 -0.97
CA VAL A 57 0.16 -2.03 0.08
C VAL A 57 -0.41 -3.19 0.90
N THR A 58 -0.92 -4.23 0.24
CA THR A 58 -1.44 -5.44 0.90
C THR A 58 -0.38 -6.10 1.78
N GLN A 59 0.88 -6.15 1.32
CA GLN A 59 1.96 -6.74 2.12
C GLN A 59 2.31 -5.90 3.36
N LEU A 60 2.37 -4.57 3.20
CA LEU A 60 2.62 -3.66 4.33
C LEU A 60 1.54 -3.76 5.40
N ILE A 61 0.26 -3.75 4.98
CA ILE A 61 -0.89 -3.90 5.88
C ILE A 61 -0.80 -5.22 6.66
N ARG A 62 -0.47 -6.32 5.96
CA ARG A 62 -0.33 -7.64 6.60
C ARG A 62 0.74 -7.64 7.68
N VAL A 63 1.94 -7.12 7.39
CA VAL A 63 3.04 -7.07 8.36
C VAL A 63 2.64 -6.27 9.60
N ILE A 64 2.06 -5.08 9.42
CA ILE A 64 1.62 -4.24 10.56
C ILE A 64 0.56 -4.96 11.40
N ARG A 65 -0.37 -5.66 10.76
CA ARG A 65 -1.41 -6.41 11.49
C ARG A 65 -0.82 -7.56 12.30
N GLU A 66 0.12 -8.32 11.73
CA GLU A 66 0.84 -9.38 12.45
C GLU A 66 1.61 -8.84 13.66
N GLU A 67 2.24 -7.67 13.50
CA GLU A 67 2.92 -6.97 14.60
C GLU A 67 1.95 -6.46 15.67
N SER A 68 0.80 -5.91 15.27
CA SER A 68 -0.21 -5.41 16.20
C SER A 68 -0.80 -6.51 17.08
N LYS A 69 -0.98 -7.73 16.53
CA LYS A 69 -1.47 -8.88 17.31
C LYS A 69 -0.42 -9.43 18.28
N SER A 70 0.85 -9.34 17.90
CA SER A 70 1.96 -9.87 18.70
C SER A 70 2.34 -8.97 19.88
N ASN A 71 1.86 -7.73 19.90
CA ASN A 71 2.01 -6.84 21.03
C ASN A 71 0.94 -7.20 22.09
N ASP A 72 1.35 -7.64 23.28
CA ASP A 72 0.47 -7.98 24.43
C ASP A 72 -0.39 -6.81 24.95
N GLN A 73 -0.22 -5.62 24.38
CA GLN A 73 -1.06 -4.47 24.63
C GLN A 73 -2.31 -4.65 23.75
N GLN A 74 -3.48 -4.80 24.37
CA GLN A 74 -4.81 -4.96 23.75
C GLN A 74 -5.26 -3.73 22.92
N GLN A 75 -4.36 -3.12 22.17
CA GLN A 75 -4.64 -1.97 21.34
C GLN A 75 -5.36 -2.42 20.06
N PRO A 76 -6.37 -1.66 19.61
CA PRO A 76 -7.01 -1.93 18.34
C PRO A 76 -5.97 -1.81 17.20
N PRO A 77 -6.15 -2.57 16.11
CA PRO A 77 -5.30 -2.43 14.94
C PRO A 77 -5.38 -0.98 14.39
N PRO A 78 -4.28 -0.45 13.83
CA PRO A 78 -4.27 0.91 13.33
C PRO A 78 -5.14 1.07 12.08
N GLU A 79 -5.61 2.30 11.85
CA GLU A 79 -6.14 2.70 10.56
C GLU A 79 -5.00 2.87 9.54
N PHE A 80 -5.31 2.63 8.27
CA PHE A 80 -4.37 2.79 7.16
C PHE A 80 -4.85 3.90 6.25
N HIS A 81 -3.96 4.84 5.93
CA HIS A 81 -4.18 5.85 4.90
C HIS A 81 -3.12 5.69 3.81
N VAL A 82 -3.53 5.18 2.67
CA VAL A 82 -2.67 4.85 1.54
C VAL A 82 -2.80 5.91 0.46
N PHE A 83 -1.67 6.52 0.09
CA PHE A 83 -1.57 7.48 -0.99
C PHE A 83 -0.89 6.84 -2.19
N LEU A 84 -1.63 6.73 -3.29
CA LEU A 84 -1.13 6.26 -4.58
C LEU A 84 -0.72 7.48 -5.40
N ASN A 85 0.58 7.68 -5.59
CA ASN A 85 1.11 8.79 -6.37
C ASN A 85 1.59 8.35 -7.75
N ASP A 86 1.23 9.12 -8.76
CA ASP A 86 1.83 9.06 -10.10
C ASP A 86 1.67 10.41 -10.80
N LEU A 87 2.20 10.54 -12.01
CA LEU A 87 2.03 11.71 -12.85
C LEU A 87 0.54 11.93 -13.20
N PRO A 88 0.12 13.17 -13.49
CA PRO A 88 -1.28 13.47 -13.83
C PRO A 88 -1.84 12.70 -15.03
N GLY A 89 -0.98 12.19 -15.92
CA GLY A 89 -1.37 11.38 -17.07
C GLY A 89 -1.60 9.89 -16.77
N ASN A 90 -1.38 9.43 -15.53
CA ASN A 90 -1.62 8.04 -15.14
C ASN A 90 -3.13 7.72 -15.11
N ASP A 91 -3.48 6.46 -15.37
CA ASP A 91 -4.87 6.00 -15.40
C ASP A 91 -5.40 5.67 -14.00
N PHE A 92 -5.55 6.70 -13.16
CA PHE A 92 -6.19 6.55 -11.84
C PHE A 92 -7.61 6.01 -11.92
N ASN A 93 -8.32 6.21 -13.04
CA ASN A 93 -9.65 5.66 -13.25
C ASN A 93 -9.62 4.13 -13.29
N ALA A 94 -8.64 3.53 -13.97
CA ALA A 94 -8.45 2.08 -13.94
C ALA A 94 -8.20 1.58 -12.51
N ILE A 95 -7.36 2.27 -11.74
CA ILE A 95 -7.08 1.92 -10.34
C ILE A 95 -8.36 1.92 -9.52
N PHE A 96 -9.12 3.02 -9.53
CA PHE A 96 -10.27 3.17 -8.64
C PHE A 96 -11.52 2.40 -9.08
N ARG A 97 -11.67 2.09 -10.37
CA ARG A 97 -12.84 1.35 -10.86
C ARG A 97 -12.70 -0.16 -10.72
N SER A 98 -11.51 -0.73 -10.97
CA SER A 98 -11.32 -2.18 -10.94
C SER A 98 -10.42 -2.62 -9.79
N LEU A 99 -9.21 -2.09 -9.71
CA LEU A 99 -8.18 -2.62 -8.80
C LEU A 99 -8.52 -2.35 -7.33
N LEU A 100 -9.14 -1.21 -7.03
CA LEU A 100 -9.52 -0.87 -5.66
C LEU A 100 -10.60 -1.82 -5.11
N THR A 101 -11.56 -2.21 -5.94
CA THR A 101 -12.60 -3.18 -5.56
C THR A 101 -11.98 -4.53 -5.25
N GLU A 102 -11.13 -5.04 -6.16
CA GLU A 102 -10.39 -6.30 -5.98
C GLU A 102 -9.51 -6.26 -4.72
N PHE A 103 -8.88 -5.13 -4.44
CA PHE A 103 -8.08 -4.94 -3.22
C PHE A 103 -8.92 -5.05 -1.95
N TYR A 104 -10.10 -4.42 -1.89
CA TYR A 104 -10.97 -4.53 -0.73
C TYR A 104 -11.58 -5.93 -0.58
N ASP A 105 -11.87 -6.62 -1.69
CA ASP A 105 -12.29 -8.02 -1.68
C ASP A 105 -11.17 -8.93 -1.16
N ASP A 106 -9.93 -8.75 -1.63
CA ASP A 106 -8.77 -9.49 -1.16
C ASP A 106 -8.52 -9.27 0.34
N LEU A 107 -8.69 -8.03 0.82
CA LEU A 107 -8.65 -7.74 2.24
C LEU A 107 -9.77 -8.49 2.97
N ARG A 108 -11.03 -8.49 2.49
CA ARG A 108 -12.15 -9.22 3.10
C ARG A 108 -11.93 -10.73 3.14
N GLU A 109 -11.60 -11.35 2.01
CA GLU A 109 -11.48 -12.80 1.87
C GLU A 109 -10.35 -13.35 2.76
N LYS A 110 -9.20 -12.67 2.76
CA LYS A 110 -8.08 -13.01 3.64
C LYS A 110 -8.35 -12.75 5.13
N ASN A 111 -9.50 -12.12 5.48
CA ASN A 111 -9.94 -11.88 6.85
C ASN A 111 -11.03 -12.86 7.34
N THR A 112 -11.40 -13.88 6.56
CA THR A 112 -12.45 -14.85 6.96
C THR A 112 -12.04 -15.81 8.09
N GLY A 113 -10.79 -15.74 8.58
CA GLY A 113 -10.36 -16.41 9.81
C GLY A 113 -9.82 -15.41 10.81
N GLU A 114 -10.41 -15.38 12.02
CA GLU A 114 -9.92 -14.88 13.34
C GLU A 114 -9.22 -13.51 13.46
N ASP A 115 -9.02 -12.78 12.38
CA ASP A 115 -8.06 -11.68 12.33
C ASP A 115 -8.67 -10.29 12.57
N GLY A 116 -9.99 -10.19 12.64
CA GLY A 116 -10.76 -9.04 13.11
C GLY A 116 -10.57 -7.71 12.37
N PHE A 117 -9.83 -7.67 11.26
CA PHE A 117 -9.58 -6.43 10.53
C PHE A 117 -10.77 -6.07 9.66
N ASP A 118 -11.31 -4.89 9.92
CA ASP A 118 -12.30 -4.27 9.07
C ASP A 118 -11.59 -3.59 7.89
N PRO A 119 -11.83 -4.00 6.62
CA PRO A 119 -11.34 -3.28 5.45
C PRO A 119 -11.77 -1.80 5.41
N ASN A 120 -12.82 -1.41 6.13
CA ASN A 120 -13.21 -0.01 6.31
C ASN A 120 -12.15 0.82 7.05
N ASN A 121 -11.20 0.19 7.76
CA ASN A 121 -10.06 0.86 8.38
C ASN A 121 -8.90 1.12 7.40
N CYS A 122 -9.10 0.92 6.10
CA CYS A 122 -8.11 1.21 5.07
C CYS A 122 -8.65 2.21 4.04
N PHE A 123 -8.13 3.42 4.05
CA PHE A 123 -8.47 4.51 3.15
C PHE A 123 -7.43 4.62 2.04
N VAL A 124 -7.87 4.74 0.79
CA VAL A 124 -6.98 4.88 -0.37
C VAL A 124 -7.29 6.19 -1.09
N ALA A 125 -6.26 6.98 -1.34
CA ALA A 125 -6.34 8.26 -2.05
C ALA A 125 -5.33 8.33 -3.20
N GLY A 126 -5.71 9.00 -4.29
CA GLY A 126 -4.83 9.28 -5.42
C GLY A 126 -4.17 10.65 -5.28
N VAL A 127 -2.88 10.73 -5.58
CA VAL A 127 -2.11 11.97 -5.56
C VAL A 127 -1.46 12.18 -6.92
N ALA A 128 -2.11 12.95 -7.78
CA ALA A 128 -1.59 13.26 -9.11
C ALA A 128 -0.51 14.36 -9.03
N GLY A 129 0.71 14.05 -9.45
CA GLY A 129 1.81 15.01 -9.46
C GLY A 129 3.18 14.34 -9.50
N SER A 130 4.19 15.11 -9.92
CA SER A 130 5.57 14.64 -9.87
C SER A 130 6.09 14.62 -8.43
N PHE A 131 6.61 13.49 -7.98
CA PHE A 131 7.28 13.36 -6.67
C PHE A 131 8.64 14.08 -6.62
N TYR A 132 9.10 14.68 -7.73
CA TYR A 132 10.20 15.66 -7.72
C TYR A 132 9.79 17.01 -7.11
N ASN A 133 8.49 17.23 -6.91
CA ASN A 133 7.92 18.36 -6.18
C ASN A 133 7.34 17.92 -4.84
N ARG A 134 6.94 18.89 -4.01
CA ARG A 134 6.22 18.61 -2.77
C ARG A 134 4.81 18.10 -3.09
N LEU A 135 4.53 16.86 -2.69
CA LEU A 135 3.21 16.24 -2.78
C LEU A 135 2.44 16.24 -1.46
N PHE A 136 3.16 16.15 -0.33
CA PHE A 136 2.58 15.98 0.99
C PHE A 136 3.02 17.08 1.96
N PRO A 137 2.18 17.41 2.96
CA PRO A 137 2.59 18.25 4.08
C PRO A 137 3.79 17.68 4.83
N SER A 138 4.49 18.53 5.57
CA SER A 138 5.57 18.05 6.45
C SER A 138 5.01 17.15 7.55
N LYS A 139 5.69 16.05 7.84
CA LYS A 139 5.34 15.08 8.90
C LYS A 139 3.97 14.40 8.73
N SER A 140 3.45 14.28 7.51
CA SER A 140 2.17 13.61 7.25
C SER A 140 2.27 12.14 6.83
N LEU A 141 3.48 11.65 6.53
CA LEU A 141 3.72 10.28 6.09
C LEU A 141 4.57 9.54 7.11
N HIS A 142 4.25 8.27 7.32
CA HIS A 142 5.01 7.35 8.15
C HIS A 142 5.94 6.51 7.29
N PHE A 143 5.42 5.95 6.19
CA PHE A 143 6.18 5.07 5.31
C PHE A 143 6.05 5.50 3.85
N VAL A 144 7.14 5.43 3.11
CA VAL A 144 7.19 5.74 1.69
C VAL A 144 7.83 4.57 0.95
N HIS A 145 7.15 4.12 -0.09
CA HIS A 145 7.63 3.11 -1.02
C HIS A 145 7.76 3.73 -2.42
N SER A 146 8.77 3.27 -3.16
CA SER A 146 8.86 3.50 -4.61
C SER A 146 9.61 2.33 -5.22
N SER A 147 9.12 1.82 -6.34
CA SER A 147 9.75 0.76 -7.11
C SER A 147 9.59 1.06 -8.58
N TYR A 148 10.71 1.20 -9.31
CA TYR A 148 10.73 1.62 -10.72
C TYR A 148 10.07 2.98 -11.00
N GLY A 149 9.85 3.81 -9.98
CA GLY A 149 9.34 5.17 -10.13
C GLY A 149 10.44 6.21 -10.34
N LEU A 150 11.58 6.06 -9.65
CA LEU A 150 12.66 7.05 -9.56
C LEU A 150 13.34 7.37 -10.89
#